data_AF-A0A6J2U976-F1
#
_entry.id   AF-A0A6J2U976-F1
#
_cell.length_a   1.000
_cell.length_b   1.000
_cell.length_c   1.000
_cell.angle_alpha   90.00
_cell.angle_beta   90.00
_cell.angle_gamma   90.00
#
_symmetry.space_group_name_H-M   'P 1'
#
loop_
_entity.id
_entity.type
_entity.pdbx_description
1 polymer ?
#
loop_
_entity_poly.entity_id
_entity_poly.type
_entity_poly.pdbx_seq_one_letter_code
_entity_poly.pdbx_strand_id
1 'polypeptide(L)'
;MTQSPQEEGTLSDFDVANRICGEELLGPVVRRRGPALPTKRINWLPHPSDDLCTIQLKRFIHKYRLRPNNTKANHEFEQRIWTVYMTLDLNRGSIKEKARVYNEFLKYDKLRLYLDSILEAKIHECEVRLADSPSASCKKTLMRAKNEFRGALKAAISDKQKAIAKNSMICETGDENYY
;
A
#
# COMPACT_ATOMS: atom_id res chain seq x y z
N MET A 1 52.58 -25.56 11.89
CA MET A 1 52.10 -24.97 10.61
C MET A 1 50.67 -24.52 10.85
N THR A 2 50.53 -23.24 11.14
CA THR A 2 49.28 -22.57 11.51
C THR A 2 48.46 -22.35 10.24
N GLN A 3 47.22 -22.85 10.22
CA GLN A 3 46.26 -22.59 9.14
C GLN A 3 45.82 -21.12 9.22
N SER A 4 45.89 -20.41 8.10
CA SER A 4 45.35 -19.06 7.94
C SER A 4 43.82 -19.08 8.08
N PRO A 5 43.20 -18.06 8.71
CA PRO A 5 41.75 -17.94 8.73
C PRO A 5 41.24 -17.61 7.32
N GLN A 6 40.18 -18.31 6.89
CA GLN A 6 39.42 -17.96 5.69
C GLN A 6 38.75 -16.59 5.90
N GLU A 7 39.01 -15.64 5.02
CA GLU A 7 38.30 -14.37 4.96
C GLU A 7 36.82 -14.65 4.67
N GLU A 8 35.95 -14.46 5.65
CA GLU A 8 34.52 -14.33 5.44
C GLU A 8 34.29 -13.06 4.60
N GLY A 9 34.08 -13.25 3.28
CA GLY A 9 33.83 -12.16 2.35
C GLY A 9 32.55 -11.41 2.71
N THR A 10 32.69 -10.20 3.23
CA THR A 10 31.58 -9.27 3.42
C THR A 10 31.04 -8.86 2.05
N LEU A 11 29.76 -9.18 1.77
CA LEU A 11 29.09 -8.70 0.55
C LEU A 11 29.14 -7.16 0.50
N SER A 12 29.42 -6.61 -0.68
CA SER A 12 29.43 -5.18 -0.86
C SER A 12 28.04 -4.56 -0.64
N ASP A 13 27.98 -3.31 -0.20
CA ASP A 13 26.73 -2.55 -0.06
C ASP A 13 25.92 -2.52 -1.38
N PHE A 14 26.61 -2.63 -2.54
CA PHE A 14 25.99 -2.69 -3.85
C PHE A 14 25.27 -4.02 -4.09
N ASP A 15 25.90 -5.15 -3.75
CA ASP A 15 25.33 -6.49 -3.94
C ASP A 15 24.14 -6.71 -3.00
N VAL A 16 24.24 -6.24 -1.76
CA VAL A 16 23.14 -6.28 -0.79
C VAL A 16 21.94 -5.47 -1.30
N ALA A 17 22.18 -4.26 -1.81
CA ALA A 17 21.12 -3.41 -2.35
C ALA A 17 20.44 -4.04 -3.58
N ASN A 18 21.20 -4.61 -4.50
CA ASN A 18 20.65 -5.31 -5.66
C ASN A 18 19.82 -6.52 -5.26
N ARG A 19 20.23 -7.28 -4.24
CA ARG A 19 19.42 -8.39 -3.72
C ARG A 19 18.08 -7.89 -3.18
N ILE A 20 18.09 -6.82 -2.38
CA ILE A 20 16.87 -6.21 -1.83
C ILE A 20 15.93 -5.73 -2.96
N CYS A 21 16.47 -5.08 -3.98
CA CYS A 21 15.68 -4.52 -5.08
C CYS A 21 15.35 -5.53 -6.20
N GLY A 22 15.91 -6.74 -6.13
CA GLY A 22 15.72 -7.84 -7.08
C GLY A 22 14.64 -8.85 -6.69
N GLU A 23 14.21 -8.87 -5.42
CA GLU A 23 13.09 -9.72 -4.98
C GLU A 23 11.74 -9.15 -5.45
N GLU A 24 11.19 -9.83 -6.46
CA GLU A 24 9.81 -9.81 -6.95
C GLU A 24 9.22 -8.52 -7.56
N LEU A 25 8.74 -8.70 -8.79
CA LEU A 25 8.15 -7.71 -9.67
C LEU A 25 6.84 -7.13 -9.11
N LEU A 26 6.74 -5.80 -9.10
CA LEU A 26 5.47 -5.10 -9.00
C LEU A 26 4.49 -5.72 -10.00
N GLY A 27 3.41 -6.34 -9.50
CA GLY A 27 2.31 -6.86 -10.31
C GLY A 27 1.69 -5.78 -11.21
N PRO A 28 0.83 -6.17 -12.17
CA PRO A 28 0.43 -5.35 -13.30
C PRO A 28 -0.12 -3.98 -12.89
N VAL A 29 0.32 -2.94 -13.62
CA VAL A 29 -0.06 -1.53 -13.42
C VAL A 29 -1.54 -1.35 -13.76
N VAL A 30 -2.40 -1.28 -12.74
CA VAL A 30 -3.82 -0.94 -12.93
C VAL A 30 -3.97 0.57 -13.07
N ARG A 31 -4.29 1.05 -14.27
CA ARG A 31 -4.59 2.48 -14.54
C ARG A 31 -5.97 2.84 -14.01
N ARG A 32 -6.07 3.74 -13.02
CA ARG A 32 -7.33 4.45 -12.68
C ARG A 32 -7.07 5.95 -12.53
N ARG A 33 -8.00 6.77 -13.06
CA ARG A 33 -7.87 8.23 -13.25
C ARG A 33 -7.81 8.96 -11.89
N GLY A 34 -6.72 9.68 -11.62
CA GLY A 34 -6.54 10.55 -10.46
C GLY A 34 -5.58 11.71 -10.80
N PRO A 35 -5.49 12.77 -9.96
CA PRO A 35 -4.64 13.92 -10.23
C PRO A 35 -3.16 13.54 -10.23
N ALA A 36 -2.42 14.11 -11.20
CA ALA A 36 -1.03 13.78 -11.46
C ALA A 36 -0.07 14.33 -10.40
N LEU A 37 1.00 13.59 -10.12
CA LEU A 37 2.16 14.08 -9.36
C LEU A 37 2.80 15.30 -10.07
N PRO A 38 3.48 16.22 -9.35
CA PRO A 38 4.23 17.31 -9.97
C PRO A 38 5.32 16.76 -10.89
N THR A 39 5.22 17.04 -12.19
CA THR A 39 5.91 16.31 -13.26
C THR A 39 7.13 17.02 -13.85
N LYS A 40 7.50 18.22 -13.36
CA LYS A 40 8.36 19.12 -14.15
C LYS A 40 9.88 18.94 -14.02
N ARG A 41 10.44 18.01 -13.21
CA ARG A 41 11.91 17.93 -13.03
C ARG A 41 12.62 16.58 -13.17
N ILE A 42 11.94 15.44 -13.22
CA ILE A 42 12.62 14.13 -13.22
C ILE A 42 12.14 13.27 -14.40
N ASN A 43 13.07 12.61 -15.09
CA ASN A 43 12.73 11.59 -16.07
C ASN A 43 12.29 10.31 -15.34
N TRP A 44 10.98 10.12 -15.25
CA TRP A 44 10.33 9.05 -14.48
C TRP A 44 10.41 7.67 -15.13
N LEU A 45 10.98 7.59 -16.33
CA LEU A 45 11.22 6.33 -17.02
C LEU A 45 12.56 5.74 -16.55
N PRO A 46 12.62 4.42 -16.31
CA PRO A 46 13.88 3.72 -16.12
C PRO A 46 14.84 4.02 -17.28
N HIS A 47 16.08 4.36 -16.96
CA HIS A 47 17.17 4.52 -17.92
C HIS A 47 18.10 3.29 -17.85
N PRO A 48 18.72 2.84 -18.96
CA PRO A 48 19.59 1.66 -18.95
C PRO A 48 20.79 1.72 -17.98
N SER A 49 21.20 2.94 -17.57
CA SER A 49 22.27 3.15 -16.60
C SER A 49 21.79 3.24 -15.15
N ASP A 50 20.48 3.10 -14.90
CA ASP A 50 19.94 3.14 -13.55
C ASP A 50 20.30 1.86 -12.79
N ASP A 51 20.70 2.01 -11.53
CA ASP A 51 20.77 0.87 -10.61
C ASP A 51 19.37 0.26 -10.38
N LEU A 52 19.34 -1.01 -9.97
CA LEU A 52 18.08 -1.75 -9.83
C LEU A 52 17.10 -1.08 -8.87
N CYS A 53 17.60 -0.49 -7.78
CA CYS A 53 16.75 0.22 -6.83
C CYS A 53 16.13 1.48 -7.44
N THR A 54 16.89 2.24 -8.23
CA THR A 54 16.36 3.38 -9.00
C THR A 54 15.24 2.94 -9.94
N ILE A 55 15.42 1.83 -10.66
CA ILE A 55 14.40 1.28 -11.55
C ILE A 55 13.11 0.97 -10.78
N GLN A 56 13.23 0.31 -9.62
CA GLN A 56 12.06 -0.06 -8.82
C GLN A 56 11.35 1.16 -8.20
N LEU A 57 12.09 2.13 -7.67
CA LEU A 57 11.52 3.37 -7.14
C LEU A 57 10.79 4.15 -8.24
N LYS A 58 11.36 4.25 -9.45
CA LYS A 58 10.69 4.86 -10.61
C LYS A 58 9.40 4.13 -10.98
N ARG A 59 9.37 2.79 -10.86
CA ARG A 59 8.14 2.00 -11.07
C ARG A 59 7.05 2.34 -10.05
N PHE A 60 7.37 2.59 -8.78
CA PHE A 60 6.38 3.07 -7.80
C PHE A 60 5.79 4.42 -8.20
N ILE A 61 6.64 5.39 -8.57
CA ILE A 61 6.18 6.69 -9.05
C ILE A 61 5.27 6.54 -10.28
N HIS A 62 5.64 5.66 -11.20
CA HIS A 62 4.83 5.39 -12.39
C HIS A 62 3.48 4.74 -12.04
N LYS A 63 3.49 3.70 -11.18
CA LYS A 63 2.29 3.00 -10.69
C LYS A 63 1.30 3.97 -10.07
N TYR A 64 1.79 4.94 -9.30
CA TYR A 64 0.99 5.93 -8.58
C TYR A 64 0.87 7.28 -9.29
N ARG A 65 1.31 7.39 -10.56
CA ARG A 65 1.20 8.61 -11.36
C ARG A 65 -0.25 9.08 -11.49
N LEU A 66 -1.16 8.13 -11.66
CA LEU A 66 -2.59 8.36 -11.52
C LEU A 66 -3.01 7.80 -10.17
N ARG A 67 -3.21 8.69 -9.19
CA ARG A 67 -3.47 8.27 -7.82
C ARG A 67 -4.72 7.39 -7.74
N PRO A 68 -4.65 6.23 -7.08
CA PRO A 68 -5.84 5.47 -6.72
C PRO A 68 -6.84 6.36 -5.95
N ASN A 69 -8.14 6.19 -6.20
CA ASN A 69 -9.18 7.00 -5.55
C ASN A 69 -9.17 6.87 -4.02
N ASN A 70 -8.68 5.74 -3.52
CA ASN A 70 -8.53 5.44 -2.10
C ASN A 70 -7.23 5.99 -1.47
N THR A 71 -6.35 6.63 -2.24
CA THR A 71 -5.18 7.34 -1.66
C THR A 71 -5.35 8.85 -1.67
N LYS A 72 -6.48 9.37 -2.20
CA LYS A 72 -6.77 10.81 -2.22
C LYS A 72 -6.97 11.32 -0.78
N ALA A 73 -6.17 12.31 -0.39
CA ALA A 73 -6.13 12.91 0.96
C ALA A 73 -5.60 11.99 2.09
N ASN A 74 -4.90 10.91 1.74
CA ASN A 74 -4.21 10.08 2.73
C ASN A 74 -2.81 10.67 3.02
N HIS A 75 -2.64 11.36 4.16
CA HIS A 75 -1.38 12.01 4.50
C HIS A 75 -0.21 11.04 4.66
N GLU A 76 -0.44 9.83 5.19
CA GLU A 76 0.58 8.80 5.33
C GLU A 76 1.10 8.36 3.94
N PHE A 77 0.19 8.12 3.00
CA PHE A 77 0.56 7.79 1.62
C PHE A 77 1.36 8.92 0.97
N GLU A 78 0.92 10.17 1.13
CA GLU A 78 1.61 11.34 0.57
C GLU A 78 3.04 11.47 1.08
N GLN A 79 3.25 11.30 2.39
CA GLN A 79 4.59 11.32 2.97
C GLN A 79 5.47 10.21 2.40
N ARG A 80 4.95 8.96 2.35
CA ARG A 80 5.70 7.79 1.87
C ARG A 80 6.09 7.93 0.39
N ILE A 81 5.17 8.35 -0.48
CA ILE A 81 5.46 8.53 -1.91
C ILE A 81 6.36 9.75 -2.15
N TRP A 82 6.28 10.78 -1.30
CA TRP A 82 7.19 11.92 -1.35
C TRP A 82 8.62 11.53 -0.97
N THR A 83 8.82 10.65 0.02
CA THR A 83 10.14 10.09 0.32
C THR A 83 10.72 9.38 -0.90
N VAL A 84 9.94 8.54 -1.58
CA VAL A 84 10.36 7.90 -2.85
C VAL A 84 10.76 8.94 -3.90
N TYR A 85 9.97 10.00 -4.06
CA TYR A 85 10.27 11.10 -4.98
C TYR A 85 11.60 11.77 -4.64
N MET A 86 11.80 12.15 -3.37
CA MET A 86 12.99 12.88 -2.92
C MET A 86 14.27 12.04 -3.01
N THR A 87 14.17 10.73 -2.80
CA THR A 87 15.30 9.79 -2.98
C THR A 87 15.72 9.67 -4.44
N LEU A 88 14.78 9.83 -5.38
CA LEU A 88 15.05 9.82 -6.82
C LEU A 88 15.56 11.16 -7.36
N ASP A 89 15.19 12.29 -6.75
CA ASP A 89 15.61 13.61 -7.21
C ASP A 89 17.13 13.77 -7.15
N LEU A 90 17.73 14.20 -8.27
CA LEU A 90 19.17 14.45 -8.44
C LEU A 90 20.09 13.28 -8.04
N ASN A 91 19.62 12.03 -8.08
CA ASN A 91 20.40 10.86 -7.59
C ASN A 91 20.93 11.04 -6.16
N ARG A 92 20.21 11.81 -5.31
CA ARG A 92 20.67 12.18 -3.96
C ARG A 92 20.85 10.98 -3.02
N GLY A 93 20.17 9.87 -3.26
CA GLY A 93 20.33 8.66 -2.46
C GLY A 93 21.54 7.82 -2.90
N SER A 94 22.35 7.38 -1.94
CA SER A 94 23.26 6.25 -2.17
C SER A 94 22.44 5.00 -2.54
N ILE A 95 23.07 3.99 -3.16
CA ILE A 95 22.36 2.74 -3.50
C ILE A 95 21.75 2.07 -2.26
N LYS A 96 22.42 2.19 -1.10
CA LYS A 96 21.94 1.73 0.20
C LYS A 96 20.68 2.47 0.67
N GLU A 97 20.67 3.79 0.51
CA GLU A 97 19.49 4.62 0.81
C GLU A 97 18.31 4.26 -0.10
N LYS A 98 18.57 4.09 -1.40
CA LYS A 98 17.56 3.66 -2.37
C LYS A 98 16.97 2.30 -2.01
N ALA A 99 17.81 1.33 -1.62
CA ALA A 99 17.36 0.01 -1.18
C ALA A 99 16.51 0.07 0.09
N ARG A 100 16.90 0.90 1.07
CA ARG A 100 16.11 1.13 2.28
C ARG A 100 14.73 1.69 1.96
N VAL A 101 14.68 2.78 1.19
CA VAL A 101 13.42 3.44 0.80
C VAL A 101 12.54 2.52 -0.04
N TYR A 102 13.13 1.73 -0.95
CA TYR A 102 12.41 0.72 -1.71
C TYR A 102 11.73 -0.30 -0.79
N ASN A 103 12.48 -0.89 0.14
CA ASN A 103 11.98 -1.92 1.04
C ASN A 103 10.87 -1.38 1.98
N GLU A 104 11.08 -0.18 2.54
CA GLU A 104 10.09 0.46 3.41
C GLU A 104 8.79 0.75 2.65
N PHE A 105 8.89 1.32 1.45
CA PHE A 105 7.72 1.62 0.64
C PHE A 105 7.02 0.34 0.17
N LEU A 106 7.77 -0.70 -0.22
CA LEU A 106 7.21 -1.99 -0.63
C LEU A 106 6.41 -2.64 0.50
N LYS A 107 6.95 -2.69 1.72
CA LYS A 107 6.26 -3.23 2.91
C LYS A 107 4.98 -2.45 3.20
N TYR A 108 5.09 -1.12 3.20
CA TYR A 108 3.94 -0.23 3.37
C TYR A 108 2.86 -0.50 2.31
N ASP A 109 3.23 -0.56 1.03
CA ASP A 109 2.28 -0.72 -0.06
C ASP A 109 1.61 -2.09 -0.06
N LYS A 110 2.36 -3.16 0.25
CA LYS A 110 1.81 -4.51 0.42
C LYS A 110 0.77 -4.54 1.54
N LEU A 111 1.09 -3.98 2.71
CA LEU A 111 0.17 -3.93 3.85
C LEU A 111 -1.07 -3.08 3.53
N ARG A 112 -0.89 -1.91 2.93
CA ARG A 112 -2.00 -1.03 2.53
C ARG A 112 -2.96 -1.75 1.58
N LEU A 113 -2.45 -2.38 0.53
CA LEU A 113 -3.25 -3.11 -0.46
C LEU A 113 -3.98 -4.31 0.15
N TYR A 114 -3.32 -5.04 1.06
CA TYR A 114 -3.95 -6.11 1.80
C TYR A 114 -5.14 -5.61 2.63
N LEU A 115 -4.96 -4.55 3.41
CA LEU A 115 -6.04 -3.95 4.20
C LEU A 115 -7.16 -3.38 3.32
N ASP A 116 -6.82 -2.80 2.17
CA ASP A 116 -7.81 -2.35 1.18
C ASP A 116 -8.67 -3.51 0.69
N SER A 117 -8.08 -4.67 0.37
CA SER A 117 -8.85 -5.85 -0.06
C SER A 117 -9.81 -6.38 1.01
N ILE A 118 -9.42 -6.34 2.29
CA ILE A 118 -10.31 -6.73 3.40
C ILE A 118 -11.49 -5.75 3.53
N LEU A 119 -11.22 -4.45 3.44
CA LEU A 119 -12.25 -3.43 3.51
C LEU A 119 -13.22 -3.53 2.33
N GLU A 120 -12.72 -3.78 1.12
CA GLU A 120 -13.56 -4.02 -0.06
C GLU A 120 -14.45 -5.26 0.11
N ALA A 121 -13.91 -6.35 0.66
CA ALA A 121 -14.70 -7.55 0.98
C ALA A 121 -15.81 -7.25 2.02
N LYS A 122 -15.51 -6.50 3.09
CA LYS A 122 -16.52 -6.09 4.09
C LYS A 122 -17.59 -5.16 3.51
N ILE A 123 -17.22 -4.26 2.61
CA ILE A 123 -18.18 -3.40 1.90
C ILE A 123 -19.11 -4.25 1.04
N HIS A 124 -18.56 -5.24 0.33
CA HIS A 124 -19.34 -6.17 -0.48
C HIS A 124 -20.29 -7.01 0.39
N GLU A 125 -19.83 -7.52 1.53
CA GLU A 125 -20.68 -8.25 2.49
C GLU A 125 -21.85 -7.37 2.97
N CYS A 126 -21.61 -6.09 3.30
CA CYS A 126 -22.67 -5.15 3.64
C CYS A 126 -23.68 -4.97 2.49
N GLU A 127 -23.21 -4.92 1.24
CA GLU A 127 -24.06 -4.76 0.05
C GLU A 127 -24.96 -5.97 -0.17
N VAL A 128 -24.41 -7.18 -0.07
CA VAL A 128 -25.17 -8.44 -0.15
C VAL A 128 -26.22 -8.48 0.96
N ARG A 129 -25.81 -8.28 2.22
CA ARG A 129 -26.72 -8.34 3.37
C ARG A 129 -27.78 -7.25 3.36
N LEU A 130 -27.53 -6.10 2.75
CA LEU A 130 -28.55 -5.06 2.55
C LEU A 130 -29.59 -5.44 1.49
N ALA A 131 -29.20 -6.23 0.48
CA ALA A 131 -30.09 -6.71 -0.57
C ALA A 131 -31.07 -7.79 -0.05
N ASP A 132 -30.62 -8.64 0.88
CA ASP A 132 -31.42 -9.74 1.48
C ASP A 132 -32.50 -9.27 2.48
N SER A 133 -32.86 -7.98 2.43
CA SER A 133 -33.92 -7.31 3.16
C SER A 133 -33.93 -7.52 4.70
N PRO A 134 -32.90 -7.02 5.41
CA PRO A 134 -32.89 -7.05 6.87
C PRO A 134 -33.90 -6.07 7.49
N SER A 135 -34.18 -6.25 8.79
CA SER A 135 -34.97 -5.29 9.58
C SER A 135 -34.48 -3.84 9.40
N ALA A 136 -35.35 -2.85 9.56
CA ALA A 136 -34.97 -1.45 9.40
C ALA A 136 -33.80 -1.04 10.33
N SER A 137 -33.72 -1.64 11.52
CA SER A 137 -32.60 -1.47 12.46
C SER A 137 -31.30 -2.02 11.89
N CYS A 138 -31.31 -3.27 11.40
CA CYS A 138 -30.13 -3.89 10.80
C CYS A 138 -29.68 -3.17 9.51
N LYS A 139 -30.61 -2.68 8.68
CA LYS A 139 -30.29 -1.81 7.53
C LYS A 139 -29.49 -0.58 7.96
N LYS A 140 -29.90 0.12 9.02
CA LYS A 140 -29.16 1.28 9.54
C LYS A 140 -27.76 0.91 10.00
N THR A 141 -27.61 -0.21 10.71
CA THR A 141 -26.30 -0.71 11.18
C THR A 141 -25.38 -1.04 10.01
N LEU A 142 -25.85 -1.80 9.02
CA LEU A 142 -25.08 -2.17 7.83
C LEU A 142 -24.71 -0.96 6.98
N MET A 143 -25.61 0.02 6.80
CA MET A 143 -25.29 1.27 6.10
C MET A 143 -24.20 2.07 6.83
N ARG A 144 -24.26 2.14 8.16
CA ARG A 144 -23.23 2.79 8.97
C ARG A 144 -21.88 2.08 8.80
N ALA A 145 -21.84 0.76 8.97
CA ALA A 145 -20.63 -0.05 8.80
C ALA A 145 -20.02 0.14 7.40
N LYS A 146 -20.85 0.03 6.35
CA LYS A 146 -20.44 0.27 4.95
C LYS A 146 -19.80 1.64 4.75
N ASN A 147 -20.39 2.69 5.32
CA ASN A 147 -19.84 4.04 5.22
C ASN A 147 -18.52 4.20 6.01
N GLU A 148 -18.42 3.57 7.18
CA GLU A 148 -17.17 3.52 7.96
C GLU A 148 -16.04 2.83 7.16
N PHE A 149 -16.30 1.67 6.55
CA PHE A 149 -15.31 0.97 5.73
C PHE A 149 -14.90 1.78 4.49
N ARG A 150 -15.85 2.47 3.83
CA ARG A 150 -15.56 3.38 2.71
C ARG A 150 -14.70 4.57 3.12
N GLY A 151 -14.91 5.09 4.34
CA GLY A 151 -14.04 6.10 4.94
C GLY A 151 -12.63 5.54 5.19
N ALA A 152 -12.54 4.37 5.80
CA ALA A 152 -11.28 3.71 6.14
C ALA A 152 -10.42 3.36 4.91
N LEU A 153 -11.02 3.10 3.74
CA LEU A 153 -10.27 2.93 2.49
C LEU A 153 -9.34 4.11 2.19
N LYS A 154 -9.67 5.32 2.65
CA LYS A 154 -8.87 6.53 2.45
C LYS A 154 -7.95 6.89 3.61
N ALA A 155 -8.02 6.14 4.71
CA ALA A 155 -7.32 6.46 5.95
C ALA A 155 -5.93 5.82 6.05
N ALA A 156 -5.19 6.17 7.10
CA ALA A 156 -3.91 5.56 7.44
C ALA A 156 -4.06 4.06 7.76
N ILE A 157 -2.95 3.31 7.73
CA ILE A 157 -2.93 1.87 8.02
C ILE A 157 -3.55 1.56 9.39
N SER A 158 -3.23 2.35 10.42
CA SER A 158 -3.76 2.16 11.77
C SER A 158 -5.29 2.30 11.82
N ASP A 159 -5.85 3.25 11.09
CA ASP A 159 -7.29 3.47 11.05
C ASP A 159 -8.01 2.41 10.20
N LYS A 160 -7.37 1.90 9.14
CA LYS A 160 -7.85 0.70 8.43
C LYS A 160 -7.96 -0.49 9.37
N GLN A 161 -6.91 -0.76 10.15
CA GLN A 161 -6.88 -1.87 11.11
C GLN A 161 -7.99 -1.72 12.18
N LYS A 162 -8.16 -0.51 12.75
CA LYS A 162 -9.25 -0.23 13.69
C LYS A 162 -10.62 -0.48 13.08
N ALA A 163 -10.85 -0.02 11.86
CA ALA A 163 -12.12 -0.24 11.16
C ALA A 163 -12.38 -1.73 10.91
N ILE A 164 -11.36 -2.49 10.49
CA ILE A 164 -11.47 -3.95 10.26
C ILE A 164 -11.75 -4.70 11.56
N ALA A 165 -11.09 -4.33 12.65
CA ALA A 165 -11.26 -4.96 13.96
C ALA A 165 -12.63 -4.67 14.59
N LYS A 166 -13.24 -3.53 14.23
CA LYS A 166 -14.59 -3.20 14.68
C LYS A 166 -15.61 -4.15 14.04
N ASN A 167 -16.27 -4.96 14.86
CA ASN A 167 -17.33 -5.87 14.40
C ASN A 167 -18.68 -5.12 14.22
N SER A 168 -18.69 -4.08 13.39
CA SER A 168 -19.84 -3.17 13.20
C SER A 168 -20.97 -3.76 12.35
N MET A 169 -20.84 -5.00 11.88
CA MET A 169 -21.82 -5.66 11.00
C MET A 169 -22.72 -6.65 11.76
N ILE A 170 -22.67 -6.67 13.10
CA ILE A 170 -23.61 -7.47 13.89
C ILE A 170 -24.97 -6.78 13.84
N CYS A 171 -25.98 -7.51 13.36
CA CYS A 171 -27.37 -7.12 13.51
C CYS A 171 -27.92 -7.91 14.69
N GLU A 172 -28.41 -7.23 15.71
CA GLU A 172 -29.23 -7.88 16.72
C GLU A 172 -30.49 -8.38 16.01
N THR A 173 -30.61 -9.70 15.87
CA THR A 173 -31.88 -10.34 15.56
C THR A 173 -32.76 -10.12 16.78
N GLY A 174 -33.67 -9.14 16.70
CA GLY A 174 -34.72 -9.02 17.68
C GLY A 174 -35.42 -10.37 17.80
N ASP A 175 -35.58 -10.81 19.04
CA ASP A 175 -36.09 -12.11 19.46
C ASP A 175 -37.21 -12.63 18.54
N GLU A 176 -36.98 -13.78 17.93
CA GLU A 176 -38.05 -14.63 17.45
C GLU A 176 -38.83 -15.14 18.67
N ASN A 177 -39.71 -14.31 19.22
CA ASN A 177 -40.86 -14.77 19.98
C ASN A 177 -41.83 -15.42 18.97
N TYR A 178 -41.57 -16.67 18.61
CA TYR A 178 -42.62 -17.57 18.16
C TYR A 178 -43.27 -18.20 19.39
N TYR A 179 -44.58 -17.98 19.47
CA TYR A 179 -45.53 -18.45 20.49
C TYR A 179 -45.36 -19.90 20.91
#